data_AF-A0A7G5N122-F1
#
_entry.id   AF-A0A7G5N122-F1
#
_cell.length_a   1.000
_cell.length_b   1.000
_cell.length_c   1.000
_cell.angle_alpha   90.00
_cell.angle_beta   90.00
_cell.angle_gamma   90.00
#
_symmetry.space_group_name_H-M   'P 1'
#
loop_
_entity.id
_entity.type
_entity.pdbx_description
1 polymer ?
#
loop_
_entity_poly.entity_id
_entity_poly.type
_entity_poly.pdbx_seq_one_letter_code
_entity_poly.pdbx_strand_id
1 'polypeptide(L)'
;MFDFLFQNKKGKMESYMDIISVDGAKLLLSQFAIEKAVGMIANAIAKSEFVVQRKGERVKDELYWRLNIQPNDNETATDFWKTVVRRLLIRQEAIVCILNGKYYIVDSYNVSDVVLRPNTYKNIVIACNGKTYQLDREFAADEVLHFRTRGEKKKQYLDKVVSLYDSVLSAYLQLQKISSAPKFRMAADANIALAEKDGNGEKRITREDYKRKIEKILESDDLSVIMLGKGITLEPLKIESQIKSEDIKKMAEEIFTGCSMEYDIPISAFMGTITEKSDATNEFITYAVSPVKEIINDSVRAKIVGQAAFTKGDDVWIDISHFKHVDILDSAANMDKLRSIGFNLDELRQTIGWEPLETEFSQERVVTKNYTTDLEGG
;
A
#
# COMPACT_ATOMS: atom_id res chain seq x y z
N MET A 1 -6.69 -16.64 -3.38
CA MET A 1 -5.29 -16.48 -3.88
C MET A 1 -4.49 -15.49 -3.00
N PHE A 2 -4.69 -15.51 -1.67
CA PHE A 2 -3.94 -14.69 -0.71
C PHE A 2 -3.26 -15.52 0.40
N ASP A 3 -3.39 -16.85 0.36
CA ASP A 3 -2.89 -17.74 1.42
C ASP A 3 -1.38 -18.00 1.37
N PHE A 4 -0.71 -17.62 0.28
CA PHE A 4 0.70 -17.95 0.06
C PHE A 4 1.69 -16.98 0.74
N LEU A 5 1.21 -15.85 1.29
CA LEU A 5 2.07 -14.89 1.99
C LEU A 5 2.16 -15.15 3.50
N PHE A 6 1.48 -16.17 4.03
CA PHE A 6 1.37 -16.43 5.48
C PHE A 6 1.73 -17.85 5.93
N GLN A 7 2.48 -18.61 5.12
CA GLN A 7 2.89 -19.97 5.50
C GLN A 7 4.40 -20.13 5.49
N ASN A 8 4.95 -20.43 6.66
CA ASN A 8 6.20 -21.19 6.76
C ASN A 8 5.88 -22.69 6.97
N LYS A 9 6.89 -23.56 6.78
CA LYS A 9 6.85 -25.03 6.57
C LYS A 9 6.01 -25.92 7.53
N LYS A 10 5.20 -25.38 8.45
CA LYS A 10 4.34 -26.13 9.38
C LYS A 10 2.84 -25.75 9.36
N GLY A 11 2.38 -24.96 8.38
CA GLY A 11 0.94 -24.84 8.08
C GLY A 11 0.05 -24.26 9.19
N LYS A 12 0.62 -23.49 10.13
CA LYS A 12 -0.16 -22.66 11.06
C LYS A 12 -0.18 -21.22 10.54
N MET A 13 -1.37 -20.61 10.49
CA MET A 13 -1.53 -19.17 10.30
C MET A 13 -0.88 -18.45 11.48
N GLU A 14 0.27 -17.81 11.23
CA GLU A 14 0.80 -16.83 12.18
C GLU A 14 -0.17 -15.65 12.23
N SER A 15 -0.70 -15.38 13.43
CA SER A 15 -1.45 -14.16 13.70
C SER A 15 -0.50 -12.99 13.52
N TYR A 16 -0.98 -11.84 13.03
CA TYR A 16 -0.22 -10.58 12.89
C TYR A 16 0.64 -10.21 14.11
N MET A 17 0.32 -10.79 15.27
CA MET A 17 0.97 -10.69 16.56
C MET A 17 2.37 -11.34 16.66
N ASP A 18 2.66 -12.43 15.96
CA ASP A 18 3.95 -13.16 16.11
C ASP A 18 5.12 -12.47 15.39
N ILE A 19 4.81 -11.62 14.41
CA ILE A 19 5.78 -10.73 13.73
C ILE A 19 6.19 -9.55 14.65
N ILE A 20 5.42 -9.30 15.73
CA ILE A 20 5.68 -8.22 16.70
C ILE A 20 6.71 -8.73 17.73
N SER A 21 7.92 -9.05 17.27
CA SER A 21 9.08 -9.19 18.15
C SER A 21 9.84 -7.86 18.26
N VAL A 22 10.32 -7.64 19.47
CA VAL A 22 10.64 -6.34 20.08
C VAL A 22 11.80 -5.62 19.38
N ASP A 23 11.68 -4.29 19.31
CA ASP A 23 12.59 -3.27 18.76
C ASP A 23 12.47 -2.94 17.25
N GLY A 24 11.98 -3.86 16.39
CA GLY A 24 11.79 -3.62 14.93
C GLY A 24 10.37 -3.31 14.46
N ALA A 25 9.34 -3.76 15.20
CA ALA A 25 7.92 -3.70 14.79
C ALA A 25 7.29 -2.29 14.73
N LYS A 26 7.95 -1.31 15.35
CA LYS A 26 7.46 0.06 15.63
C LYS A 26 7.28 0.94 14.40
N LEU A 27 8.25 0.95 13.49
CA LEU A 27 8.22 1.72 12.24
C LEU A 27 7.43 0.99 11.15
N LEU A 28 7.32 -0.34 11.29
CA LEU A 28 6.74 -1.20 10.29
C LEU A 28 5.22 -1.04 10.20
N LEU A 29 4.48 -0.85 11.29
CA LEU A 29 3.01 -0.89 11.21
C LEU A 29 2.41 0.31 10.47
N SER A 30 2.80 1.54 10.83
CA SER A 30 2.33 2.76 10.17
C SER A 30 2.85 2.85 8.74
N GLN A 31 4.12 2.51 8.53
CA GLN A 31 4.69 2.43 7.18
C GLN A 31 3.98 1.36 6.34
N PHE A 32 3.62 0.22 6.94
CA PHE A 32 2.84 -0.84 6.29
C PHE A 32 1.42 -0.39 5.97
N ALA A 33 0.76 0.37 6.85
CA ALA A 33 -0.57 0.93 6.58
C ALA A 33 -0.54 1.83 5.34
N ILE A 34 0.44 2.74 5.27
CA ILE A 34 0.66 3.63 4.14
C ILE A 34 0.97 2.82 2.88
N GLU A 35 1.90 1.87 2.98
CA GLU A 35 2.28 1.00 1.88
C GLU A 35 1.10 0.22 1.32
N LYS A 36 0.23 -0.28 2.20
CA LYS A 36 -1.00 -0.97 1.84
C LYS A 36 -1.97 -0.05 1.12
N ALA A 37 -2.22 1.15 1.66
CA ALA A 37 -3.14 2.12 1.05
C ALA A 37 -2.67 2.54 -0.35
N VAL A 38 -1.40 2.95 -0.44
CA VAL A 38 -0.76 3.34 -1.69
C VAL A 38 -0.72 2.17 -2.67
N GLY A 39 -0.38 0.97 -2.19
CA GLY A 39 -0.35 -0.25 -2.98
C GLY A 39 -1.71 -0.62 -3.56
N MET A 40 -2.80 -0.47 -2.80
CA MET A 40 -4.16 -0.71 -3.30
C MET A 40 -4.48 0.19 -4.50
N ILE A 41 -4.23 1.50 -4.37
CA ILE A 41 -4.50 2.47 -5.44
C ILE A 41 -3.55 2.25 -6.64
N ALA A 42 -2.27 2.05 -6.37
CA ALA A 42 -1.26 1.79 -7.38
C ALA A 42 -1.54 0.52 -8.19
N ASN A 43 -1.99 -0.56 -7.52
CA ASN A 43 -2.40 -1.79 -8.19
C ASN A 43 -3.65 -1.58 -9.05
N ALA A 44 -4.60 -0.74 -8.60
CA ALA A 44 -5.81 -0.45 -9.38
C ALA A 44 -5.49 0.30 -10.68
N ILE A 45 -4.65 1.33 -10.62
CA ILE A 45 -4.21 2.05 -11.81
C ILE A 45 -3.34 1.16 -12.71
N ALA A 46 -2.35 0.44 -12.16
CA ALA A 46 -1.45 -0.38 -12.96
C ALA A 46 -2.13 -1.60 -13.62
N LYS A 47 -3.26 -2.06 -13.08
CA LYS A 47 -4.10 -3.10 -13.70
C LYS A 47 -5.01 -2.54 -14.80
N SER A 48 -5.29 -1.24 -14.77
CA SER A 48 -6.20 -0.59 -15.70
C SER A 48 -5.54 -0.39 -17.07
N GLU A 49 -6.34 -0.45 -18.14
CA GLU A 49 -5.84 -0.29 -19.51
C GLU A 49 -5.77 1.19 -19.88
N PHE A 50 -4.65 1.62 -20.45
CA PHE A 50 -4.55 2.91 -21.14
C PHE A 50 -5.07 2.74 -22.56
N VAL A 51 -6.31 3.15 -22.78
CA VAL A 51 -6.94 3.13 -24.10
C VAL A 51 -6.38 4.28 -24.92
N VAL A 52 -5.93 3.98 -26.14
CA VAL A 52 -5.50 4.97 -27.13
C VAL A 52 -6.53 4.99 -28.25
N GLN A 53 -6.99 6.19 -28.58
CA GLN A 53 -7.95 6.44 -29.63
C GLN A 53 -7.34 7.36 -30.68
N ARG A 54 -7.53 7.03 -31.95
CA ARG A 54 -7.16 7.87 -33.10
C ARG A 54 -8.38 8.07 -33.98
N LYS A 55 -8.70 9.33 -34.30
CA LYS A 55 -9.85 9.68 -35.16
C LYS A 55 -11.17 9.00 -34.75
N GLY A 56 -11.40 8.78 -33.45
CA GLY A 56 -12.62 8.14 -32.95
C GLY A 56 -12.56 6.62 -32.78
N GLU A 57 -11.49 5.94 -33.20
CA GLU A 57 -11.36 4.48 -33.10
C GLU A 57 -10.25 4.06 -32.13
N ARG A 58 -10.49 3.00 -31.36
CA ARG A 58 -9.49 2.43 -30.44
C ARG A 58 -8.38 1.76 -31.25
N VAL A 59 -7.13 2.11 -30.97
CA VAL A 59 -5.97 1.57 -31.68
C VAL A 59 -4.92 1.02 -30.72
N LYS A 60 -4.21 -0.02 -31.15
CA LYS A 60 -3.05 -0.58 -30.45
C LYS A 60 -1.76 -0.15 -31.16
N ASP A 61 -1.46 1.15 -31.12
CA ASP A 61 -0.27 1.75 -31.73
C ASP A 61 0.97 1.65 -30.81
N GLU A 62 2.08 2.28 -31.19
CA GLU A 62 3.29 2.31 -30.36
C GLU A 62 3.03 2.96 -28.99
N LEU A 63 2.19 3.99 -28.93
CA LEU A 63 1.83 4.63 -27.67
C LEU A 63 1.09 3.66 -26.75
N TYR A 64 0.14 2.90 -27.29
CA TYR A 64 -0.56 1.84 -26.55
C TYR A 64 0.44 0.82 -25.99
N TRP A 65 1.40 0.35 -26.80
CA TRP A 65 2.43 -0.59 -26.36
C TRP A 65 3.27 -0.03 -25.21
N ARG A 66 3.69 1.24 -25.32
CA ARG A 66 4.51 1.87 -24.28
C ARG A 66 3.76 2.08 -22.96
N LEU A 67 2.49 2.48 -23.02
CA LEU A 67 1.71 2.75 -21.81
C LEU A 67 1.26 1.46 -21.11
N ASN A 68 0.95 0.40 -21.85
CA ASN A 68 0.36 -0.83 -21.30
C ASN A 68 1.32 -2.01 -21.13
N ILE A 69 2.41 -2.07 -21.89
CA ILE A 69 3.32 -3.24 -21.89
C ILE A 69 4.72 -2.84 -21.43
N GLN A 70 5.38 -1.93 -22.16
CA GLN A 70 6.80 -1.66 -21.99
C GLN A 70 7.13 -0.15 -22.16
N PRO A 71 7.07 0.64 -21.07
CA PRO A 71 7.31 2.09 -21.11
C PRO A 71 8.74 2.44 -21.53
N ASN A 72 9.72 1.63 -21.14
CA ASN A 72 11.10 1.70 -21.59
C ASN A 72 11.71 0.30 -21.69
N ASP A 73 12.91 0.18 -22.24
CA ASP A 73 13.49 -1.13 -22.57
C ASP A 73 13.68 -2.07 -21.36
N ASN A 74 13.74 -1.52 -20.15
CA ASN A 74 14.13 -2.26 -18.95
C ASN A 74 13.00 -2.45 -17.94
N GLU A 75 11.87 -1.75 -18.09
CA GLU A 75 10.74 -1.77 -17.14
C GLU A 75 9.46 -2.25 -17.83
N THR A 76 8.60 -2.90 -17.04
CA THR A 76 7.25 -3.27 -17.46
C THR A 76 6.24 -2.20 -17.04
N ALA A 77 5.15 -2.04 -17.78
CA ALA A 77 4.15 -1.02 -17.49
C ALA A 77 3.58 -1.13 -16.06
N THR A 78 3.34 -2.35 -15.59
CA THR A 78 2.83 -2.60 -14.23
C THR A 78 3.75 -2.04 -13.16
N ASP A 79 5.05 -2.30 -13.25
CA ASP A 79 6.03 -1.84 -12.25
C ASP A 79 6.25 -0.33 -12.34
N PHE A 80 6.30 0.19 -13.57
CA PHE A 80 6.41 1.61 -13.85
C PHE A 80 5.26 2.41 -13.25
N TRP A 81 4.00 2.07 -13.56
CA TRP A 81 2.84 2.79 -13.06
C TRP A 81 2.65 2.64 -11.55
N LYS A 82 2.98 1.48 -10.97
CA LYS A 82 3.01 1.33 -9.52
C LYS A 82 3.99 2.32 -8.89
N THR A 83 5.18 2.46 -9.46
CA THR A 83 6.21 3.37 -8.95
C THR A 83 5.80 4.84 -9.13
N VAL A 84 5.20 5.20 -10.27
CA VAL A 84 4.68 6.56 -10.52
C VAL A 84 3.59 6.92 -9.52
N VAL A 85 2.57 6.07 -9.36
CA VAL A 85 1.46 6.33 -8.43
C VAL A 85 1.96 6.37 -6.98
N ARG A 86 2.89 5.47 -6.61
CA ARG A 86 3.52 5.48 -5.30
C ARG A 86 4.23 6.81 -5.01
N ARG A 87 5.02 7.32 -5.96
CA ARG A 87 5.68 8.63 -5.83
C ARG A 87 4.67 9.75 -5.73
N LEU A 88 3.63 9.72 -6.57
CA LEU A 88 2.57 10.72 -6.55
C LEU A 88 1.87 10.78 -5.19
N LEU A 89 1.51 9.64 -4.60
CA LEU A 89 0.81 9.62 -3.31
C LEU A 89 1.71 9.97 -2.12
N ILE A 90 2.95 9.46 -2.08
CA ILE A 90 3.86 9.68 -0.93
C ILE A 90 4.57 11.04 -1.01
N ARG A 91 5.07 11.42 -2.19
CA ARG A 91 5.80 12.68 -2.40
C ARG A 91 4.87 13.83 -2.80
N GLN A 92 3.60 13.57 -3.11
CA GLN A 92 2.63 14.53 -3.65
C GLN A 92 2.98 15.03 -5.06
N GLU A 93 3.98 14.42 -5.67
CA GLU A 93 4.54 14.80 -6.95
C GLU A 93 5.23 13.59 -7.59
N ALA A 94 5.01 13.41 -8.89
CA ALA A 94 5.71 12.41 -9.69
C ALA A 94 5.98 13.00 -11.07
N ILE A 95 7.17 12.71 -11.61
CA ILE A 95 7.58 13.22 -12.91
C ILE A 95 8.04 12.05 -13.78
N VAL A 96 7.61 12.08 -15.04
CA VAL A 96 8.06 11.17 -16.09
C VAL A 96 8.60 12.00 -17.24
N CYS A 97 9.82 11.68 -17.67
CA CYS A 97 10.48 12.30 -18.81
C CYS A 97 10.29 11.43 -20.06
N ILE A 98 10.01 12.06 -21.18
CA ILE A 98 9.85 11.40 -22.49
C ILE A 98 11.15 11.55 -23.28
N LEU A 99 11.76 10.42 -23.63
CA LEU A 99 13.03 10.36 -24.37
C LEU A 99 12.90 9.39 -25.54
N ASN A 100 12.97 9.89 -26.77
CA ASN A 100 12.89 9.07 -27.99
C ASN A 100 11.70 8.08 -27.97
N GLY A 101 10.53 8.54 -27.52
CA GLY A 101 9.32 7.70 -27.42
C GLY A 101 9.27 6.75 -26.22
N LYS A 102 10.24 6.81 -25.31
CA LYS A 102 10.30 6.01 -24.07
C LYS A 102 10.04 6.87 -22.85
N TYR A 103 9.53 6.24 -21.80
CA TYR A 103 9.13 6.91 -20.56
C TYR A 103 10.06 6.51 -19.42
N TYR A 104 10.64 7.50 -18.75
CA TYR A 104 11.54 7.30 -17.62
C TYR A 104 11.08 8.08 -16.41
N ILE A 105 11.08 7.44 -15.24
CA ILE A 105 10.69 8.09 -14.00
C ILE A 105 11.83 8.99 -13.54
N VAL A 106 11.53 10.24 -13.20
CA VAL A 106 12.50 11.22 -12.71
C VAL A 106 12.59 11.13 -11.19
N ASP A 107 13.81 11.04 -10.66
CA ASP A 107 14.07 11.02 -9.21
C ASP A 107 14.40 12.40 -8.65
N SER A 108 15.22 13.19 -9.36
CA SER A 108 15.50 14.59 -9.00
C SER A 108 15.53 15.47 -10.24
N TYR A 109 15.19 16.75 -10.04
CA TYR A 109 15.10 17.73 -11.10
C TYR A 109 15.12 19.15 -10.51
N ASN A 110 15.46 20.13 -11.33
CA ASN A 110 15.27 21.55 -11.04
C ASN A 110 14.28 22.12 -12.04
N VAL A 111 13.26 22.83 -11.56
CA VAL A 111 12.25 23.47 -12.41
C VAL A 111 12.36 24.98 -12.34
N SER A 112 12.21 25.65 -13.48
CA SER A 112 12.07 27.11 -13.51
C SER A 112 10.73 27.53 -12.93
N ASP A 113 10.72 28.56 -12.09
CA ASP A 113 9.49 29.11 -11.51
C ASP A 113 8.94 30.25 -12.38
N VAL A 114 8.35 29.91 -13.53
CA VAL A 114 7.78 30.88 -14.46
C VAL A 114 6.28 30.64 -14.63
N VAL A 115 5.46 31.62 -14.28
CA VAL A 115 3.99 31.49 -14.33
C VAL A 115 3.43 31.66 -15.75
N LEU A 116 4.02 32.55 -16.54
CA LEU A 116 3.49 32.97 -17.85
C LEU A 116 4.08 32.21 -19.04
N ARG A 117 5.06 31.34 -18.81
CA ARG A 117 5.75 30.57 -19.87
C ARG A 117 5.83 29.10 -19.47
N PRO A 118 5.99 28.19 -20.45
CA PRO A 118 6.26 26.80 -20.16
C PRO A 118 7.48 26.65 -19.25
N ASN A 119 7.34 25.85 -18.20
CA ASN A 119 8.45 25.53 -17.30
C ASN A 119 9.55 24.76 -18.03
N THR A 120 10.79 25.06 -17.71
CA THR A 120 11.97 24.29 -18.14
C THR A 120 12.49 23.46 -16.98
N TYR A 121 12.82 22.20 -17.27
CA TYR A 121 13.37 21.25 -16.32
C TYR A 121 14.86 21.02 -16.63
N LYS A 122 15.71 21.13 -15.61
CA LYS A 122 17.17 21.01 -15.71
C LYS A 122 17.70 20.02 -14.67
N ASN A 123 18.92 19.51 -14.88
CA ASN A 123 19.58 18.56 -13.99
C ASN A 123 18.67 17.37 -13.65
N ILE A 124 17.99 16.83 -14.67
CA ILE A 124 17.07 15.71 -14.48
C ILE A 124 17.89 14.44 -14.25
N VAL A 125 17.63 13.76 -13.14
CA VAL A 125 18.13 12.43 -12.87
C VAL A 125 17.00 11.44 -13.06
N ILE A 126 17.11 10.58 -14.08
CA ILE A 126 16.17 9.49 -14.30
C ILE A 126 16.56 8.27 -13.46
N ALA A 127 15.56 7.51 -13.05
CA ALA A 127 15.72 6.25 -12.35
C ALA A 127 15.07 5.11 -13.15
N CYS A 128 15.75 3.97 -13.21
CA CYS A 128 15.26 2.76 -13.86
C CYS A 128 15.83 1.54 -13.12
N ASN A 129 14.97 0.65 -12.62
CA ASN A 129 15.37 -0.56 -11.85
C ASN A 129 16.44 -0.30 -10.77
N GLY A 130 16.31 0.80 -10.02
CA GLY A 130 17.24 1.17 -8.94
C GLY A 130 18.58 1.77 -9.40
N LYS A 131 18.79 1.94 -10.71
CA LYS A 131 19.93 2.69 -11.26
C LYS A 131 19.48 4.10 -11.61
N THR A 132 20.37 5.07 -11.42
CA THR A 132 20.13 6.46 -11.79
C THR A 132 21.05 6.91 -12.91
N TYR A 133 20.57 7.83 -13.73
CA TYR A 133 21.34 8.44 -14.81
C TYR A 133 20.99 9.92 -14.91
N GLN A 134 21.99 10.78 -14.95
CA GLN A 134 21.80 12.22 -15.08
C GLN A 134 21.76 12.61 -16.56
N LEU A 135 20.77 13.41 -16.93
CA LEU A 135 20.60 13.95 -18.28
C LEU A 135 21.24 15.33 -18.36
N ASP A 136 22.16 15.50 -19.31
CA ASP A 136 22.87 16.76 -19.57
C ASP A 136 22.11 17.66 -20.57
N ARG A 137 20.78 17.66 -20.49
CA ARG A 137 19.89 18.43 -21.38
C ARG A 137 18.76 19.09 -20.57
N GLU A 138 18.31 20.24 -21.04
CA GLU A 138 17.09 20.89 -20.56
C GLU A 138 15.86 20.36 -21.30
N PHE A 139 14.80 20.11 -20.55
CA PHE A 139 13.53 19.61 -21.07
C PHE A 139 12.46 20.68 -20.96
N ALA A 140 11.68 20.83 -22.02
CA ALA A 140 10.52 21.71 -22.01
C ALA A 140 9.32 21.02 -21.33
N ALA A 141 8.29 21.81 -21.00
CA ALA A 141 7.13 21.31 -20.26
C ALA A 141 6.26 20.30 -21.03
N ASP A 142 6.43 20.18 -22.34
CA ASP A 142 5.79 19.20 -23.23
C ASP A 142 6.53 17.86 -23.26
N GLU A 143 7.84 17.85 -23.02
CA GLU A 143 8.67 16.64 -22.95
C GLU A 143 8.60 15.93 -21.59
N VAL A 144 7.81 16.46 -20.66
CA VAL A 144 7.72 16.01 -19.27
C VAL A 144 6.26 15.90 -18.83
N LEU A 145 5.89 14.73 -18.33
CA LEU A 145 4.63 14.50 -17.64
C LEU A 145 4.84 14.81 -16.16
N HIS A 146 4.21 15.89 -15.69
CA HIS A 146 4.32 16.34 -14.31
C HIS A 146 3.01 16.13 -13.58
N PHE A 147 2.95 15.09 -12.75
CA PHE A 147 1.81 14.77 -11.92
C PHE A 147 1.95 15.44 -10.55
N ARG A 148 0.95 16.21 -10.14
CA ARG A 148 0.93 16.91 -8.84
C ARG A 148 -0.41 16.74 -8.15
N THR A 149 -0.38 16.43 -6.87
CA THR A 149 -1.54 16.50 -5.99
C THR A 149 -1.42 17.75 -5.13
N ARG A 150 -2.46 18.59 -5.11
CA ARG A 150 -2.52 19.73 -4.18
C ARG A 150 -2.97 19.23 -2.81
N GLY A 151 -2.02 19.04 -1.90
CA GLY A 151 -2.32 18.37 -0.63
C GLY A 151 -1.26 18.47 0.48
N GLU A 152 -0.40 19.49 0.52
CA GLU A 152 0.66 19.58 1.55
C GLU A 152 0.12 19.44 2.99
N LYS A 153 -1.11 19.92 3.25
CA LYS A 153 -1.77 19.80 4.56
C LYS A 153 -2.18 18.36 4.90
N LYS A 154 -2.57 17.56 3.91
CA LYS A 154 -2.97 16.16 4.04
C LYS A 154 -1.77 15.30 4.48
N LYS A 155 -0.64 15.43 3.76
CA LYS A 155 0.63 14.76 4.13
C LYS A 155 1.13 15.12 5.53
N GLN A 156 1.14 16.41 5.88
CA GLN A 156 1.57 16.83 7.22
C GLN A 156 0.66 16.31 8.34
N TYR A 157 -0.63 16.13 8.05
CA TYR A 157 -1.57 15.53 8.99
C TYR A 157 -1.28 14.05 9.18
N LEU A 158 -1.11 13.29 8.09
CA LEU A 158 -0.71 11.88 8.14
C LEU A 158 0.59 11.69 8.93
N ASP A 159 1.64 12.45 8.61
CA ASP A 159 2.94 12.34 9.29
C ASP A 159 2.82 12.62 10.80
N LYS A 160 1.98 13.60 11.18
CA LYS A 160 1.72 13.91 12.59
C LYS A 160 0.92 12.81 13.29
N VAL A 161 -0.16 12.35 12.68
CA VAL A 161 -1.02 11.30 13.23
C VAL A 161 -0.24 10.00 13.40
N VAL A 162 0.51 9.59 12.37
CA VAL A 162 1.42 8.45 12.41
C VAL A 162 2.47 8.63 13.51
N SER A 163 3.12 9.79 13.60
CA SER A 163 4.15 10.03 14.64
C SER A 163 3.58 9.96 16.07
N LEU A 164 2.35 10.44 16.27
CA LEU A 164 1.66 10.39 17.56
C LEU A 164 1.34 8.94 17.92
N TYR A 165 0.78 8.16 16.99
CA TYR A 165 0.50 6.74 17.22
C TYR A 165 1.77 5.91 17.43
N ASP A 166 2.83 6.17 16.66
CA ASP A 166 4.13 5.53 16.84
C ASP A 166 4.70 5.83 18.24
N SER A 167 4.53 7.06 18.75
CA SER A 167 4.99 7.43 20.09
C SER A 167 4.22 6.72 21.21
N VAL A 168 2.90 6.61 21.07
CA VAL A 168 2.01 5.95 22.04
C VAL A 168 2.26 4.44 22.04
N LEU A 169 2.34 3.81 20.86
CA LEU A 169 2.65 2.40 20.71
C LEU A 169 4.04 2.07 21.27
N SER A 170 5.01 2.99 21.12
CA SER A 170 6.34 2.83 21.70
C SER A 170 6.33 2.82 23.22
N ALA A 171 5.66 3.81 23.83
CA ALA A 171 5.53 3.89 25.28
C ALA A 171 4.83 2.62 25.82
N TYR A 172 3.81 2.16 25.10
CA TYR A 172 3.08 0.95 25.41
C TYR A 172 3.94 -0.32 25.31
N LEU A 173 4.66 -0.53 24.21
CA LEU A 173 5.54 -1.70 24.02
C LEU A 173 6.66 -1.72 25.06
N GLN A 174 7.18 -0.55 25.44
CA GLN A 174 8.14 -0.43 26.54
C GLN A 174 7.51 -0.84 27.88
N LEU A 175 6.29 -0.39 28.18
CA LEU A 175 5.56 -0.80 29.38
C LEU A 175 5.29 -2.30 29.40
N GLN A 176 4.94 -2.90 28.26
CA GLN A 176 4.76 -4.34 28.13
C GLN A 176 6.07 -5.08 28.37
N LYS A 177 7.18 -4.67 27.74
CA LYS A 177 8.52 -5.24 27.95
C LYS A 177 8.96 -5.15 29.41
N ILE A 178 8.69 -4.02 30.05
CA ILE A 178 9.00 -3.78 31.47
C ILE A 178 8.13 -4.64 32.39
N SER A 179 6.86 -4.85 32.05
CA SER A 179 5.92 -5.65 32.83
C SER A 179 6.10 -7.15 32.63
N SER A 180 6.49 -7.59 31.44
CA SER A 180 6.76 -9.00 31.13
C SER A 180 8.15 -9.43 31.60
N ALA A 181 9.07 -8.47 31.82
CA ALA A 181 10.36 -8.75 32.44
C ALA A 181 10.16 -9.09 33.93
N PRO A 182 10.52 -10.30 34.37
CA PRO A 182 10.38 -10.67 35.78
C PRO A 182 11.33 -9.83 36.63
N LYS A 183 10.77 -8.93 37.44
CA LYS A 183 11.54 -8.16 38.43
C LYS A 183 11.42 -8.82 39.78
N PHE A 184 12.51 -8.83 40.55
CA PHE A 184 12.52 -9.41 41.88
C PHE A 184 12.98 -8.37 42.90
N ARG A 185 12.29 -8.31 44.04
CA ARG A 185 12.73 -7.57 45.22
C ARG A 185 13.53 -8.49 46.11
N MET A 186 14.79 -8.16 46.34
CA MET A 186 15.63 -8.85 47.31
C MET A 186 15.70 -8.02 48.59
N ALA A 187 15.14 -8.52 49.69
CA ALA A 187 15.31 -7.93 51.01
C ALA A 187 16.38 -8.71 51.78
N ALA A 188 17.23 -7.99 52.50
CA ALA A 188 18.36 -8.54 53.24
C ALA A 188 18.47 -7.81 54.59
N ASP A 189 18.45 -8.55 55.69
CA ASP A 189 18.69 -8.01 57.03
C ASP A 189 20.03 -7.28 57.11
N ALA A 190 20.08 -6.23 57.94
CA ALA A 190 21.25 -5.36 58.09
C ALA A 190 22.53 -6.11 58.56
N ASN A 191 22.38 -7.25 59.23
CA ASN A 191 23.46 -8.00 59.88
C ASN A 191 23.88 -9.31 59.16
N ILE A 192 23.60 -9.45 57.87
CA ILE A 192 23.94 -10.68 57.13
C ILE A 192 25.42 -10.70 56.78
N ALA A 193 26.14 -11.72 57.28
CA ALA A 193 27.44 -12.10 56.79
C ALA A 193 27.27 -13.06 55.60
N LEU A 194 27.47 -12.56 54.38
CA LEU A 194 27.51 -13.39 53.17
C LEU A 194 28.92 -14.00 53.05
N ALA A 195 29.03 -15.32 53.20
CA ALA A 195 30.29 -16.03 53.03
C ALA A 195 30.11 -17.18 52.04
N GLU A 196 31.03 -17.29 51.07
CA GLU A 196 31.13 -18.48 50.22
C GLU A 196 32.24 -19.38 50.72
N LYS A 197 31.97 -20.69 50.75
CA LYS A 197 33.01 -21.70 50.81
C LYS A 197 33.45 -22.02 49.40
N ASP A 198 34.61 -21.51 49.03
CA ASP A 198 35.40 -22.07 47.94
C ASP A 198 36.41 -23.05 48.53
N GLY A 199 36.91 -24.00 47.73
CA GLY A 199 37.77 -25.12 48.17
C GLY A 199 39.06 -24.76 48.94
N ASN A 200 39.34 -23.48 49.20
CA ASN A 200 40.49 -22.96 49.94
C ASN A 200 40.16 -21.92 51.04
N GLY A 201 38.91 -21.82 51.51
CA GLY A 201 38.53 -20.99 52.67
C GLY A 201 37.43 -19.96 52.39
N GLU A 202 36.78 -19.49 53.46
CA GLU A 202 35.61 -18.61 53.40
C GLU A 202 35.95 -17.22 52.88
N LYS A 203 35.44 -16.86 51.68
CA LYS A 203 35.48 -15.49 51.17
C LYS A 203 34.20 -14.76 51.55
N ARG A 204 34.33 -13.60 52.21
CA ARG A 204 33.21 -12.66 52.38
C ARG A 204 32.82 -12.11 51.02
N ILE A 205 31.57 -12.33 50.63
CA ILE A 205 31.02 -11.82 49.37
C ILE A 205 30.31 -10.50 49.67
N THR A 206 30.48 -9.51 48.79
CA THR A 206 29.74 -8.24 48.89
C THR A 206 28.30 -8.44 48.41
N ARG A 207 27.35 -7.66 48.94
CA ARG A 207 25.93 -7.70 48.50
C ARG A 207 25.76 -7.57 46.97
N GLU A 208 26.64 -6.84 46.30
CA GLU A 208 26.64 -6.63 44.85
C GLU A 208 27.04 -7.86 44.04
N ASP A 209 27.98 -8.68 44.55
CA ASP A 209 28.42 -9.91 43.89
C ASP A 209 27.38 -11.02 44.05
N TYR A 210 26.70 -11.06 45.20
CA TYR A 210 25.57 -11.96 45.43
C TYR A 210 24.38 -11.62 44.53
N LYS A 211 24.07 -10.32 44.37
CA LYS A 211 23.06 -9.84 43.42
C LYS A 211 23.41 -10.27 41.98
N ARG A 212 24.65 -10.07 41.53
CA ARG A 212 25.12 -10.46 40.18
C ARG A 212 25.02 -11.97 39.92
N LYS A 213 25.23 -12.81 40.95
CA LYS A 213 25.04 -14.26 40.83
C LYS A 213 23.57 -14.62 40.64
N ILE A 214 22.68 -14.02 41.42
CA ILE A 214 21.23 -14.25 41.28
C ILE A 214 20.75 -13.79 39.90
N GLU A 215 21.21 -12.64 39.40
CA GLU A 215 20.90 -12.16 38.05
C GLU A 215 21.33 -13.17 36.98
N LYS A 216 22.56 -13.70 37.05
CA LYS A 216 23.04 -14.74 36.12
C LYS A 216 22.24 -16.04 36.16
N ILE A 217 21.75 -16.43 37.34
CA ILE A 217 20.94 -17.65 37.51
C ILE A 217 19.52 -17.44 36.97
N LEU A 218 18.99 -16.22 37.07
CA LEU A 218 17.70 -15.84 36.50
C LEU A 218 17.75 -15.64 34.98
N GLU A 219 18.92 -15.35 34.42
CA GLU A 219 19.16 -15.22 32.97
C GLU A 219 19.39 -16.58 32.27
N SER A 220 19.65 -17.67 33.01
CA SER A 220 19.89 -18.98 32.39
C SER A 220 18.59 -19.66 31.97
N ASP A 221 18.54 -20.19 30.74
CA ASP A 221 17.40 -20.94 30.20
C ASP A 221 17.18 -22.32 30.86
N ASP A 222 18.14 -22.78 31.67
CA ASP A 222 18.06 -24.05 32.41
C ASP A 222 17.27 -23.91 33.71
N LEU A 223 16.59 -24.99 34.11
CA LEU A 223 15.80 -25.06 35.34
C LEU A 223 16.70 -24.92 36.57
N SER A 224 16.79 -23.71 37.11
CA SER A 224 17.71 -23.34 38.17
C SER A 224 17.00 -23.17 39.52
N VAL A 225 17.49 -23.88 40.55
CA VAL A 225 16.95 -23.80 41.92
C VAL A 225 17.80 -22.80 42.72
N ILE A 226 17.17 -21.72 43.20
CA ILE A 226 17.85 -20.67 43.96
C ILE A 226 17.81 -21.01 45.46
N MET A 227 18.98 -21.22 46.07
CA MET A 227 19.11 -21.35 47.53
C MET A 227 19.42 -19.99 48.16
N LEU A 228 18.51 -19.48 48.98
CA LEU A 228 18.67 -18.19 49.66
C LEU A 228 19.34 -18.36 51.02
N GLY A 229 20.25 -17.44 51.36
CA GLY A 229 20.84 -17.35 52.70
C GLY A 229 19.81 -16.98 53.76
N LYS A 230 20.01 -17.42 55.00
CA LYS A 230 19.11 -17.10 56.13
C LYS A 230 19.02 -15.57 56.32
N GLY A 231 17.81 -15.01 56.23
CA GLY A 231 17.54 -13.56 56.30
C GLY A 231 17.47 -12.86 54.94
N ILE A 232 17.62 -13.59 53.83
CA ILE A 232 17.40 -13.07 52.47
C ILE A 232 16.05 -13.57 51.97
N THR A 233 15.19 -12.65 51.55
CA THR A 233 13.94 -12.98 50.85
C THR A 233 13.99 -12.44 49.43
N LEU A 234 13.55 -13.26 48.48
CA LEU A 234 13.39 -12.87 47.08
C LEU A 234 11.91 -12.97 46.72
N GLU A 235 11.29 -11.83 46.48
CA GLU A 235 9.87 -11.75 46.12
C GLU A 235 9.73 -11.32 44.66
N PRO A 236 8.93 -12.02 43.84
CA PRO A 236 8.61 -11.55 42.50
C PRO A 236 7.83 -10.24 42.62
N LEU A 237 8.38 -9.17 42.07
CA LEU A 237 7.73 -7.89 41.97
C LEU A 237 6.79 -7.96 40.77
N LYS A 238 5.54 -8.32 41.03
CA LYS A 238 4.49 -8.27 40.02
C LYS A 238 4.24 -6.81 39.66
N ILE A 239 4.78 -6.38 38.53
CA ILE A 239 4.27 -5.19 37.86
C ILE A 239 2.93 -5.61 37.27
N GLU A 240 1.84 -5.22 37.94
CA GLU A 240 0.51 -5.34 37.36
C GLU A 240 0.42 -4.34 36.21
N SER A 241 0.79 -4.75 34.99
CA SER A 241 0.28 -4.05 33.82
C SER A 241 -1.17 -4.46 33.62
N GLN A 242 -2.08 -3.50 33.69
CA GLN A 242 -3.49 -3.68 33.27
C GLN A 242 -3.65 -3.78 31.75
N ILE A 243 -2.54 -3.82 31.04
CA ILE A 243 -2.43 -3.65 29.61
C ILE A 243 -2.64 -5.00 28.93
N LYS A 244 -3.71 -5.13 28.14
CA LYS A 244 -4.09 -6.38 27.48
C LYS A 244 -3.65 -6.37 26.01
N SER A 245 -3.36 -7.56 25.46
CA SER A 245 -3.11 -7.72 24.02
C SER A 245 -4.22 -7.17 23.11
N GLU A 246 -5.44 -7.02 23.66
CA GLU A 246 -6.60 -6.43 23.00
C GLU A 246 -6.48 -4.92 22.78
N ASP A 247 -5.75 -4.21 23.64
CA ASP A 247 -5.51 -2.77 23.50
C ASP A 247 -4.55 -2.49 22.32
N ILE A 248 -3.61 -3.42 22.05
CA ILE A 248 -2.71 -3.36 20.87
C ILE A 248 -3.52 -3.45 19.58
N LYS A 249 -4.49 -4.38 19.54
CA LYS A 249 -5.33 -4.57 18.35
C LYS A 249 -6.15 -3.32 18.05
N LYS A 250 -6.77 -2.72 19.06
CA LYS A 250 -7.53 -1.48 18.90
C LYS A 250 -6.65 -0.33 18.40
N MET A 251 -5.43 -0.19 18.92
CA MET A 251 -4.50 0.82 18.41
C MET A 251 -4.10 0.57 16.96
N ALA A 252 -3.82 -0.67 16.58
CA ALA A 252 -3.51 -1.02 15.19
C ALA A 252 -4.69 -0.74 14.25
N GLU A 253 -5.92 -1.06 14.70
CA GLU A 253 -7.15 -0.74 13.98
C GLU A 253 -7.33 0.78 13.82
N GLU A 254 -7.08 1.58 14.86
CA GLU A 254 -7.12 3.04 14.77
C GLU A 254 -6.11 3.60 13.76
N ILE A 255 -4.89 3.07 13.72
CA ILE A 255 -3.86 3.47 12.73
C ILE A 255 -4.35 3.15 11.31
N PHE A 256 -4.88 1.96 11.10
CA PHE A 256 -5.43 1.55 9.81
C PHE A 256 -6.65 2.38 9.41
N THR A 257 -7.53 2.69 10.36
CA THR A 257 -8.67 3.58 10.14
C THR A 257 -8.20 4.98 9.74
N GLY A 258 -7.28 5.59 10.49
CA GLY A 258 -6.71 6.90 10.18
C GLY A 258 -6.05 6.93 8.80
N CYS A 259 -5.28 5.90 8.45
CA CYS A 259 -4.66 5.79 7.14
C CYS A 259 -5.70 5.61 6.02
N SER A 260 -6.71 4.78 6.23
CA SER A 260 -7.76 4.56 5.21
C SER A 260 -8.56 5.84 4.93
N MET A 261 -8.86 6.63 5.96
CA MET A 261 -9.53 7.93 5.82
C MET A 261 -8.67 8.93 5.03
N GLU A 262 -7.35 8.96 5.26
CA GLU A 262 -6.46 9.91 4.58
C GLU A 262 -6.41 9.67 3.06
N TYR A 263 -6.41 8.40 2.65
CA TYR A 263 -6.40 7.99 1.24
C TYR A 263 -7.80 7.81 0.65
N ASP A 264 -8.85 8.23 1.38
CA ASP A 264 -10.25 8.13 0.96
C ASP A 264 -10.66 6.68 0.61
N ILE A 265 -10.06 5.69 1.29
CA ILE A 265 -10.31 4.25 1.13
C ILE A 265 -11.36 3.80 2.17
N PRO A 266 -12.45 3.12 1.75
CA PRO A 266 -13.40 2.51 2.68
C PRO A 266 -12.72 1.52 3.64
N ILE A 267 -12.98 1.65 4.94
CA ILE A 267 -12.34 0.84 5.99
C ILE A 267 -12.55 -0.67 5.73
N SER A 268 -13.74 -1.07 5.28
CA SER A 268 -14.05 -2.47 4.96
C SER A 268 -13.19 -3.00 3.81
N ALA A 269 -12.95 -2.19 2.77
CA ALA A 269 -12.05 -2.54 1.68
C ALA A 269 -10.59 -2.59 2.15
N PHE A 270 -10.18 -1.64 2.98
CA PHE A 270 -8.84 -1.59 3.55
C PHE A 270 -8.55 -2.79 4.46
N MET A 271 -9.49 -3.16 5.33
CA MET A 271 -9.35 -4.29 6.26
C MET A 271 -9.58 -5.66 5.59
N GLY A 272 -10.17 -5.68 4.39
CA GLY A 272 -10.53 -6.94 3.71
C GLY A 272 -11.78 -7.62 4.28
N THR A 273 -12.61 -6.88 5.01
CA THR A 273 -13.87 -7.35 5.58
C THR A 273 -15.07 -7.05 4.67
N ILE A 274 -14.84 -7.08 3.34
CA ILE A 274 -15.85 -6.81 2.32
C ILE A 274 -16.86 -7.97 2.34
N THR A 275 -18.14 -7.66 2.52
CA THR A 275 -19.25 -8.63 2.38
C THR A 275 -19.76 -8.62 0.95
N GLU A 276 -20.45 -9.69 0.52
CA GLU A 276 -21.00 -9.80 -0.85
C GLU A 276 -21.97 -8.67 -1.25
N LYS A 277 -22.57 -7.99 -0.25
CA LYS A 277 -23.50 -6.86 -0.46
C LYS A 277 -22.82 -5.48 -0.36
N SER A 278 -21.50 -5.43 -0.20
CA SER A 278 -20.78 -4.21 0.12
C SER A 278 -20.39 -3.42 -1.13
N ASP A 279 -20.87 -2.17 -1.24
CA ASP A 279 -20.45 -1.20 -2.25
C ASP A 279 -19.03 -0.65 -2.05
N ALA A 280 -18.32 -1.08 -1.01
CA ALA A 280 -16.97 -0.62 -0.67
C ALA A 280 -15.97 -0.68 -1.83
N THR A 281 -16.10 -1.64 -2.75
CA THR A 281 -15.22 -1.70 -3.94
C THR A 281 -15.55 -0.57 -4.93
N ASN A 282 -16.83 -0.24 -5.12
CA ASN A 282 -17.25 0.91 -5.95
C ASN A 282 -16.81 2.23 -5.33
N GLU A 283 -16.99 2.38 -4.02
CA GLU A 283 -16.57 3.56 -3.27
C GLU A 283 -15.05 3.72 -3.31
N PHE A 284 -14.29 2.64 -3.15
CA PHE A 284 -12.84 2.65 -3.31
C PHE A 284 -12.41 3.15 -4.70
N ILE A 285 -13.02 2.63 -5.77
CA ILE A 285 -12.72 3.08 -7.13
C ILE A 285 -13.06 4.57 -7.27
N THR A 286 -14.23 4.99 -6.79
CA THR A 286 -14.78 6.33 -6.99
C THR A 286 -14.01 7.40 -6.21
N TYR A 287 -13.70 7.14 -4.93
CA TYR A 287 -13.12 8.15 -4.05
C TYR A 287 -11.59 8.08 -3.99
N ALA A 288 -11.00 6.88 -4.02
CA ALA A 288 -9.55 6.72 -3.91
C ALA A 288 -8.86 6.66 -5.29
N VAL A 289 -9.39 5.87 -6.22
CA VAL A 289 -8.71 5.60 -7.51
C VAL A 289 -9.00 6.66 -8.57
N SER A 290 -10.27 7.07 -8.74
CA SER A 290 -10.67 8.03 -9.78
C SER A 290 -9.93 9.37 -9.71
N PRO A 291 -9.71 10.00 -8.55
CA PRO A 291 -8.93 11.25 -8.51
C PRO A 291 -7.49 11.08 -9.00
N VAL A 292 -6.84 9.98 -8.66
CA VAL A 292 -5.47 9.66 -9.12
C VAL A 292 -5.46 9.39 -10.63
N LYS A 293 -6.45 8.65 -11.12
CA LYS A 293 -6.68 8.40 -12.55
C LYS A 293 -6.84 9.71 -13.33
N GLU A 294 -7.65 10.65 -12.85
CA GLU A 294 -7.85 11.93 -13.55
C GLU A 294 -6.56 12.77 -13.60
N ILE A 295 -5.76 12.80 -12.53
CA ILE A 295 -4.45 13.50 -12.54
C ILE A 295 -3.53 12.95 -13.63
N ILE A 296 -3.50 11.62 -13.78
CA ILE A 296 -2.68 10.96 -14.80
C ILE A 296 -3.26 11.23 -16.19
N ASN A 297 -4.57 11.02 -16.37
CA ASN A 297 -5.26 11.22 -17.64
C ASN A 297 -5.11 12.63 -18.19
N ASP A 298 -5.39 13.66 -17.37
CA ASP A 298 -5.33 15.04 -17.82
C ASP A 298 -3.91 15.44 -18.22
N SER A 299 -2.91 14.97 -17.47
CA SER A 299 -1.50 15.20 -17.79
C SER A 299 -1.10 14.50 -19.10
N VAL A 300 -1.51 13.23 -19.28
CA VAL A 300 -1.24 12.45 -20.50
C VAL A 300 -1.94 13.06 -21.72
N ARG A 301 -3.22 13.42 -21.61
CA ARG A 301 -4.00 14.09 -22.65
C ARG A 301 -3.39 15.42 -23.05
N ALA A 302 -3.07 16.27 -22.07
CA ALA A 302 -2.55 17.60 -22.34
C ALA A 302 -1.16 17.57 -23.01
N LYS A 303 -0.30 16.61 -22.64
CA LYS A 303 1.10 16.58 -23.08
C LYS A 303 1.36 15.67 -24.28
N ILE A 304 0.72 14.50 -24.33
CA ILE A 304 0.96 13.51 -25.40
C ILE A 304 0.03 13.74 -26.58
N VAL A 305 -1.27 13.95 -26.32
CA VAL A 305 -2.26 14.17 -27.39
C VAL A 305 -2.24 15.64 -27.83
N GLY A 306 -2.34 16.55 -26.87
CA GLY A 306 -2.42 17.98 -27.12
C GLY A 306 -3.77 18.42 -27.68
N GLN A 307 -4.08 19.71 -27.54
CA GLN A 307 -5.41 20.26 -27.85
C GLN A 307 -5.84 20.04 -29.30
N ALA A 308 -4.91 20.18 -30.25
CA ALA A 308 -5.22 20.09 -31.67
C ALA A 308 -5.58 18.68 -32.13
N ALA A 309 -4.92 17.65 -31.59
CA ALA A 309 -5.26 16.26 -31.90
C ALA A 309 -6.51 15.81 -31.14
N PHE A 310 -6.67 16.27 -29.90
CA PHE A 310 -7.87 16.01 -29.10
C PHE A 310 -9.15 16.48 -29.80
N THR A 311 -9.13 17.69 -30.35
CA THR A 311 -10.27 18.25 -31.10
C THR A 311 -10.56 17.48 -32.39
N LYS A 312 -9.58 16.72 -32.93
CA LYS A 312 -9.72 15.88 -34.13
C LYS A 312 -10.16 14.44 -33.82
N GLY A 313 -10.39 14.12 -32.55
CA GLY A 313 -10.89 12.81 -32.12
C GLY A 313 -9.81 11.82 -31.66
N ASP A 314 -8.55 12.26 -31.50
CA ASP A 314 -7.53 11.47 -30.82
C ASP A 314 -7.68 11.63 -29.30
N ASP A 315 -7.65 10.56 -28.53
CA ASP A 315 -7.72 10.63 -27.06
C ASP A 315 -6.89 9.50 -26.44
N VAL A 316 -6.49 9.69 -25.18
CA VAL A 316 -5.85 8.66 -24.36
C VAL A 316 -6.42 8.74 -22.96
N TRP A 317 -6.91 7.63 -22.43
CA TRP A 317 -7.43 7.58 -21.07
C TRP A 317 -7.24 6.20 -20.42
N ILE A 318 -7.18 6.20 -19.10
CA ILE A 318 -7.22 4.98 -18.29
C ILE A 318 -8.66 4.49 -18.16
N ASP A 319 -8.93 3.25 -18.60
CA ASP A 319 -10.18 2.54 -18.42
C ASP A 319 -10.11 1.63 -17.18
N ILE A 320 -10.92 1.94 -16.17
CA ILE A 320 -11.00 1.21 -14.88
C ILE A 320 -12.11 0.16 -14.91
N SER A 321 -12.89 0.06 -15.98
CA SER A 321 -14.07 -0.83 -16.06
C SER A 321 -13.72 -2.29 -15.78
N HIS A 322 -12.53 -2.73 -16.18
CA HIS A 322 -12.02 -4.10 -16.00
C HIS A 322 -11.19 -4.30 -14.72
N PHE A 323 -11.17 -3.32 -13.82
CA PHE A 323 -10.45 -3.46 -12.55
C PHE A 323 -11.03 -4.60 -11.71
N LYS A 324 -12.37 -4.72 -11.66
CA LYS A 324 -13.04 -5.83 -10.97
C LYS A 324 -12.84 -7.13 -11.74
N HIS A 325 -12.64 -8.21 -11.00
CA HIS A 325 -12.79 -9.53 -11.60
C HIS A 325 -14.26 -9.73 -11.95
N VAL A 326 -14.52 -10.04 -13.21
CA VAL A 326 -15.87 -10.30 -13.71
C VAL A 326 -15.94 -11.78 -14.04
N ASP A 327 -16.69 -12.53 -13.25
CA ASP A 327 -17.03 -13.92 -13.57
C ASP A 327 -18.24 -13.93 -14.52
N ILE A 328 -18.13 -14.69 -15.61
CA ILE A 328 -19.18 -14.80 -16.62
C ILE A 328 -20.46 -15.45 -16.05
N LEU A 329 -20.32 -16.41 -15.13
CA LEU A 329 -21.45 -17.11 -14.53
C LEU A 329 -22.24 -16.18 -13.61
N ASP A 330 -21.55 -15.37 -12.82
CA ASP A 330 -22.17 -14.37 -11.94
C ASP A 330 -22.77 -13.21 -12.74
N SER A 331 -22.17 -12.88 -13.90
CA SER A 331 -22.58 -11.74 -14.73
C SER A 331 -23.65 -12.10 -15.75
N ALA A 332 -23.94 -13.38 -15.99
CA ALA A 332 -24.85 -13.85 -17.05
C ALA A 332 -26.21 -13.16 -17.01
N ALA A 333 -26.82 -13.04 -15.81
CA ALA A 333 -28.12 -12.38 -15.66
C ALA A 333 -28.09 -10.88 -15.96
N ASN A 334 -26.97 -10.20 -15.70
CA ASN A 334 -26.80 -8.79 -16.05
C ASN A 334 -26.46 -8.61 -17.54
N MET A 335 -25.69 -9.53 -18.13
CA MET A 335 -25.39 -9.54 -19.56
C MET A 335 -26.66 -9.75 -20.40
N ASP A 336 -27.57 -10.63 -19.97
CA ASP A 336 -28.86 -10.82 -20.62
C ASP A 336 -29.72 -9.53 -20.60
N LYS A 337 -29.71 -8.80 -19.47
CA LYS A 337 -30.36 -7.48 -19.37
C LYS A 337 -29.73 -6.45 -20.30
N LEU A 338 -28.39 -6.42 -20.42
CA LEU A 338 -27.70 -5.52 -21.34
C LEU A 338 -28.00 -5.87 -22.80
N ARG A 339 -28.00 -7.17 -23.15
CA ARG A 339 -28.43 -7.65 -24.47
C ARG A 339 -29.87 -7.21 -24.75
N SER A 340 -30.74 -7.27 -23.74
CA SER A 340 -32.16 -6.92 -23.87
C SER A 340 -32.42 -5.45 -24.20
N ILE A 341 -31.49 -4.54 -23.88
CA ILE A 341 -31.58 -3.10 -24.15
C ILE A 341 -30.76 -2.67 -25.39
N GLY A 342 -30.24 -3.61 -26.19
CA GLY A 342 -29.59 -3.29 -27.46
C GLY A 342 -28.06 -3.33 -27.49
N PHE A 343 -27.40 -3.83 -26.44
CA PHE A 343 -25.95 -4.12 -26.52
C PHE A 343 -25.69 -5.28 -27.49
N ASN A 344 -24.66 -5.15 -28.32
CA ASN A 344 -24.27 -6.24 -29.21
C ASN A 344 -23.46 -7.32 -28.46
N LEU A 345 -23.32 -8.52 -29.05
CA LEU A 345 -22.63 -9.63 -28.38
C LEU A 345 -21.14 -9.32 -28.22
N ASP A 346 -20.54 -8.60 -29.16
CA ASP A 346 -19.13 -8.21 -29.11
C ASP A 346 -18.83 -7.23 -27.97
N GLU A 347 -19.70 -6.25 -27.73
CA GLU A 347 -19.64 -5.32 -26.59
C GLU A 347 -19.71 -6.10 -25.27
N LEU A 348 -20.59 -7.10 -25.17
CA LEU A 348 -20.72 -7.94 -23.98
C LEU A 348 -19.52 -8.86 -23.78
N ARG A 349 -18.92 -9.37 -24.85
CA ARG A 349 -17.68 -10.16 -24.76
C ARG A 349 -16.51 -9.29 -24.29
N GLN A 350 -16.42 -8.07 -24.81
CA GLN A 350 -15.38 -7.13 -24.41
C GLN A 350 -15.49 -6.71 -22.93
N THR A 351 -16.69 -6.60 -22.35
CA THR A 351 -16.85 -6.27 -20.92
C THR A 351 -16.31 -7.37 -19.98
N ILE A 352 -16.36 -8.64 -20.40
CA ILE A 352 -15.78 -9.77 -19.66
C ILE A 352 -14.33 -10.08 -20.08
N GLY A 353 -13.73 -9.26 -20.94
CA GLY A 353 -12.35 -9.42 -21.41
C GLY A 353 -12.17 -10.51 -22.48
N TRP A 354 -13.25 -10.94 -23.13
CA TRP A 354 -13.20 -11.86 -24.26
C TRP A 354 -13.05 -11.09 -25.58
N GLU A 355 -12.37 -11.71 -26.54
CA GLU A 355 -12.20 -11.15 -27.87
C GLU A 355 -13.57 -11.05 -28.59
N PRO A 356 -13.82 -9.96 -29.33
CA PRO A 356 -15.00 -9.87 -30.18
C PRO A 356 -14.94 -10.96 -31.24
N LEU A 357 -16.10 -11.45 -31.68
CA LEU A 357 -16.21 -12.44 -32.74
C LEU A 357 -16.14 -11.80 -34.13
N GLU A 358 -16.47 -10.50 -34.23
CA GLU A 358 -16.45 -9.72 -35.47
C GLU A 358 -17.30 -10.32 -36.60
N THR A 359 -18.42 -10.95 -36.22
CA THR A 359 -19.40 -11.52 -37.15
C THR A 359 -20.63 -10.61 -37.25
N GLU A 360 -21.37 -10.71 -38.36
CA GLU A 360 -22.62 -9.96 -38.54
C GLU A 360 -23.61 -10.24 -37.39
N PHE A 361 -23.72 -11.50 -36.97
CA PHE A 361 -24.52 -11.92 -35.82
C PHE A 361 -24.05 -11.29 -34.50
N SER A 362 -22.75 -11.23 -34.25
CA SER A 362 -22.23 -10.72 -32.99
C SER A 362 -22.32 -9.20 -32.87
N GLN A 363 -22.33 -8.49 -34.00
CA GLN A 363 -22.50 -7.04 -34.08
C GLN A 363 -23.96 -6.59 -34.16
N GLU A 364 -24.88 -7.50 -34.47
CA GLU A 364 -26.32 -7.25 -34.48
C GLU A 364 -26.81 -6.77 -33.12
N ARG A 365 -27.48 -5.60 -33.11
CA ARG A 365 -28.15 -5.06 -31.94
C ARG A 365 -29.60 -5.56 -31.92
N VAL A 366 -29.92 -6.37 -30.91
CA VAL A 366 -31.27 -6.87 -30.68
C VAL A 366 -31.83 -6.17 -29.45
N VAL A 367 -33.06 -5.68 -29.53
CA VAL A 367 -33.77 -5.06 -28.39
C VAL A 367 -35.00 -5.91 -28.10
N THR A 368 -35.22 -6.23 -26.83
CA THR A 368 -36.44 -6.95 -26.43
C THR A 368 -37.65 -6.05 -26.61
N LYS A 369 -38.81 -6.64 -26.95
CA LYS A 369 -40.07 -5.91 -27.18
C LYS A 369 -40.48 -4.96 -26.04
N ASN A 370 -39.98 -5.19 -24.82
CA ASN A 370 -40.23 -4.35 -23.64
C ASN A 370 -39.62 -2.94 -23.74
N TYR A 371 -38.60 -2.74 -24.60
CA TYR A 371 -37.91 -1.46 -24.78
C TYR A 371 -38.10 -0.87 -26.18
N THR A 372 -38.92 -1.49 -27.02
CA THR A 372 -39.26 -0.97 -28.36
C THR A 372 -40.51 -0.12 -28.29
N THR A 373 -40.56 0.97 -29.05
CA THR A 373 -41.74 1.83 -29.19
C THR A 373 -42.81 1.25 -30.11
N ASP A 374 -42.46 0.23 -30.90
CA ASP A 374 -43.40 -0.52 -31.73
C ASP A 374 -44.16 -1.56 -30.90
N LEU A 375 -45.34 -1.15 -30.43
CA LEU A 375 -46.37 -2.01 -29.82
C LEU A 375 -47.22 -2.70 -30.90
N GLU A 376 -46.63 -3.24 -31.96
CA GLU A 376 -47.36 -4.17 -32.83
C GLU A 376 -47.17 -5.59 -32.32
N GLY A 377 -48.18 -6.01 -31.56
CA GLY A 377 -48.30 -7.32 -30.96
C GLY A 377 -48.42 -8.43 -32.00
N GLY A 378 -47.86 -9.57 -31.59
CA GLY A 378 -48.07 -10.90 -32.15
C GLY A 378 -47.74 -11.88 -31.05
#